data_AF-A0A9C8WPK0-F1
#
_entry.id   AF-A0A9C8WPK0-F1
#
_cell.length_a   1.000
_cell.length_b   1.000
_cell.length_c   1.000
_cell.angle_alpha   90.00
_cell.angle_beta   90.00
_cell.angle_gamma   90.00
#
_symmetry.space_group_name_H-M   'P 1'
#
loop_
_entity.id
_entity.type
_entity.pdbx_description
1 polymer ?
#
loop_
_entity_poly.entity_id
_entity_poly.type
_entity_poly.pdbx_seq_one_letter_code
_entity_poly.pdbx_strand_id
1 'polypeptide(L)'
;MQTTKEWNCMVATWLVILIGLGIRLAVSTQFLLVPDEANYWQWSRYLALGYHDHPPMIAWTIGLATRIFGQTEFAVRLPTVLGMAVTSFYLCLLAARWFSCRCAFHVALLVQGILLFNGASLIATPDGLLLPCWAAACYHSAMAISNRSRGQWLMTGLWFGLGLLSKYTMILFLPSL
;
A
#
# COMPACT_ATOMS: atom_id res chain seq x y z
N MET A 1 28.02 6.33 18.80
CA MET A 1 27.21 5.30 19.48
C MET A 1 25.70 5.49 19.30
N GLN A 2 25.14 6.70 19.32
CA GLN A 2 23.71 6.93 19.01
C GLN A 2 23.35 6.59 17.57
N THR A 3 24.15 7.02 16.60
CA THR A 3 23.94 6.79 15.17
C THR A 3 23.91 5.30 14.78
N THR A 4 24.79 4.49 15.36
CA THR A 4 24.81 3.03 15.12
C THR A 4 23.58 2.33 15.71
N LYS A 5 23.05 2.81 16.84
CA LYS A 5 21.84 2.25 17.45
C LYS A 5 20.58 2.61 16.66
N GLU A 6 20.51 3.83 16.14
CA GLU A 6 19.42 4.28 15.26
C GLU A 6 19.44 3.53 13.92
N TRP A 7 20.63 3.35 13.34
CA TRP A 7 20.82 2.54 12.14
C TRP A 7 20.30 1.12 12.33
N ASN A 8 20.73 0.43 13.40
CA ASN A 8 20.28 -0.94 13.68
C ASN A 8 18.76 -1.02 13.88
N CYS A 9 18.15 0.00 14.48
CA CYS A 9 16.70 0.06 14.68
C CYS A 9 15.94 0.23 13.35
N MET A 10 16.46 1.06 12.45
CA MET A 10 15.89 1.21 11.10
C MET A 10 16.07 -0.06 10.26
N VAL A 11 17.23 -0.70 10.33
CA VAL A 11 17.47 -2.00 9.68
C VAL A 11 16.48 -3.04 10.19
N ALA A 12 16.28 -3.14 11.50
CA ALA A 12 15.29 -4.05 12.09
C ALA A 12 13.86 -3.74 11.59
N THR A 13 13.50 -2.46 11.49
CA THR A 13 12.20 -2.01 10.95
C THR A 13 12.00 -2.51 9.51
N TRP A 14 13.02 -2.33 8.66
CA TRP A 14 12.95 -2.78 7.27
C TRP A 14 12.91 -4.30 7.15
N LEU A 15 13.66 -5.02 7.99
CA LEU A 15 13.61 -6.48 8.04
C LEU A 15 12.22 -6.98 8.41
N VAL A 16 11.54 -6.38 9.38
CA VAL A 16 10.14 -6.74 9.75
C VAL A 16 9.18 -6.55 8.57
N ILE A 17 9.34 -5.47 7.80
CA ILE A 17 8.52 -5.21 6.62
C ILE A 17 8.79 -6.26 5.54
N LEU A 18 10.07 -6.55 5.25
CA LEU A 18 10.48 -7.53 4.24
C LEU A 18 10.05 -8.96 4.62
N ILE A 19 10.15 -9.34 5.90
CA ILE A 19 9.69 -10.63 6.39
C ILE A 19 8.18 -10.76 6.19
N GLY A 20 7.39 -9.77 6.60
CA GLY A 20 5.94 -9.85 6.40
C GLY A 20 5.52 -9.74 4.94
N LEU A 21 6.29 -9.06 4.09
CA LEU A 21 6.10 -9.14 2.64
C LEU A 21 6.33 -10.57 2.12
N GLY A 22 7.44 -11.20 2.50
CA GLY A 22 7.75 -12.58 2.13
C GLY A 22 6.70 -13.58 2.60
N ILE A 23 6.23 -13.44 3.84
CA ILE A 23 5.14 -14.26 4.39
C ILE A 23 3.86 -14.09 3.56
N ARG A 24 3.47 -12.86 3.23
CA ARG A 24 2.25 -12.61 2.43
C ARG A 24 2.36 -13.16 1.02
N LEU A 25 3.52 -13.01 0.38
CA LEU A 25 3.77 -13.60 -0.93
C LEU A 25 3.64 -15.13 -0.88
N ALA A 26 4.20 -15.77 0.15
CA ALA A 26 4.09 -17.21 0.35
C ALA A 26 2.64 -17.67 0.63
N VAL A 27 1.90 -16.92 1.46
CA VAL A 27 0.51 -17.24 1.81
C VAL A 27 -0.45 -16.98 0.65
N SER A 28 -0.16 -16.00 -0.21
CA SER A 28 -1.02 -15.61 -1.34
C SER A 28 -1.28 -16.72 -2.36
N THR A 29 -0.45 -17.76 -2.38
CA THR A 29 -0.58 -18.93 -3.27
C THR A 29 -1.33 -20.10 -2.65
N GLN A 30 -1.69 -20.03 -1.36
CA GLN A 30 -2.18 -21.19 -0.60
C GLN A 30 -3.70 -21.36 -0.66
N PHE A 31 -4.43 -20.41 -1.25
CA PHE A 31 -5.89 -20.44 -1.32
C PHE A 31 -6.41 -19.88 -2.63
N LEU A 32 -7.58 -20.35 -3.05
CA LEU A 32 -8.25 -19.91 -4.26
C LEU A 32 -8.75 -18.46 -4.15
N LEU A 33 -9.10 -17.86 -5.29
CA LEU A 33 -9.70 -16.53 -5.33
C LEU A 33 -11.05 -16.51 -4.60
N VAL A 34 -11.22 -15.48 -3.78
CA VAL A 34 -12.51 -15.12 -3.17
C VAL A 34 -13.39 -14.49 -4.26
N PRO A 35 -14.75 -14.56 -4.17
CA PRO A 35 -15.63 -14.05 -5.24
C PRO A 35 -15.34 -12.62 -5.71
N ASP A 36 -15.00 -11.72 -4.80
CA ASP A 36 -14.63 -10.34 -5.14
C ASP A 36 -13.37 -10.28 -6.01
N GLU A 37 -12.34 -11.06 -5.67
CA GLU A 37 -11.09 -11.12 -6.45
C GLU A 37 -11.33 -11.69 -7.85
N ALA A 38 -12.22 -12.68 -7.97
CA ALA A 38 -12.60 -13.23 -9.27
C ALA A 38 -13.32 -12.19 -10.15
N ASN A 39 -14.15 -11.33 -9.57
CA ASN A 39 -14.77 -10.20 -10.28
C ASN A 39 -13.72 -9.19 -10.77
N TYR A 40 -12.79 -8.78 -9.90
CA TYR A 40 -11.73 -7.84 -10.28
C TYR A 40 -10.76 -8.44 -11.31
N TRP A 41 -10.49 -9.75 -11.23
CA TRP A 41 -9.75 -10.46 -12.24
C TRP A 41 -10.48 -10.47 -13.59
N GLN A 42 -11.79 -10.73 -13.61
CA GLN A 42 -12.57 -10.66 -14.85
C GLN A 42 -12.54 -9.26 -15.47
N TRP A 43 -12.62 -8.20 -14.66
CA TRP A 43 -12.44 -6.82 -15.11
C TRP A 43 -11.06 -6.55 -15.69
N SER A 44 -10.01 -7.15 -15.12
CA SER A 44 -8.64 -7.00 -15.61
C SER A 44 -8.43 -7.52 -17.05
N ARG A 45 -9.30 -8.42 -17.51
CA ARG A 45 -9.31 -8.95 -18.88
C ARG A 45 -9.92 -7.96 -19.88
N TYR A 46 -10.76 -7.05 -19.39
CA TYR A 46 -11.45 -6.02 -20.18
C TYR A 46 -11.21 -4.65 -19.54
N LEU A 47 -9.99 -4.14 -19.71
CA LEU A 47 -9.55 -2.88 -19.09
C LEU A 47 -10.42 -1.71 -19.57
N ALA A 48 -11.06 -1.04 -18.62
CA ALA A 48 -11.88 0.15 -18.84
C ALA A 48 -11.40 1.30 -17.94
N LEU A 49 -11.89 2.52 -18.19
CA LEU A 49 -11.59 3.70 -17.37
C LEU A 49 -12.36 3.73 -16.03
N GLY A 50 -13.31 2.83 -15.86
CA GLY A 50 -14.10 2.66 -14.63
C GLY A 50 -15.07 1.50 -14.80
N TYR A 51 -15.46 0.91 -13.68
CA TYR A 51 -16.41 -0.20 -13.61
C TYR A 51 -17.69 0.25 -12.89
N HIS A 52 -18.69 -0.61 -12.87
CA HIS A 52 -20.03 -0.25 -12.39
C HIS A 52 -20.03 0.37 -10.99
N ASP A 53 -19.19 -0.15 -10.09
CA ASP A 53 -19.14 0.17 -8.67
C ASP A 53 -17.75 0.63 -8.20
N HIS A 54 -16.70 0.46 -9.04
CA HIS A 54 -15.32 0.75 -8.64
C HIS A 54 -14.50 1.52 -9.68
N PRO A 55 -13.54 2.34 -9.23
CA PRO A 55 -12.46 2.89 -10.05
C PRO A 55 -11.59 1.81 -10.71
N PRO A 56 -10.78 2.17 -11.73
CA PRO A 56 -10.15 1.18 -12.59
C PRO A 56 -8.84 0.56 -12.06
N MET A 57 -8.19 1.15 -11.05
CA MET A 57 -6.80 0.83 -10.69
C MET A 57 -6.61 -0.63 -10.24
N ILE A 58 -7.59 -1.23 -9.56
CA ILE A 58 -7.51 -2.64 -9.17
C ILE A 58 -7.43 -3.55 -10.40
N ALA A 59 -8.30 -3.35 -11.38
CA ALA A 59 -8.31 -4.13 -12.61
C ALA A 59 -7.05 -3.89 -13.45
N TRP A 60 -6.58 -2.64 -13.54
CA TRP A 60 -5.36 -2.29 -14.28
C TRP A 60 -4.12 -2.95 -13.69
N THR A 61 -3.96 -2.89 -12.38
CA THR A 61 -2.80 -3.49 -11.70
C THR A 61 -2.84 -5.02 -11.75
N ILE A 62 -4.01 -5.66 -11.59
CA ILE A 62 -4.17 -7.10 -11.80
C ILE A 62 -3.86 -7.48 -13.26
N GLY A 63 -4.35 -6.71 -14.23
CA GLY A 63 -4.13 -6.97 -15.65
C GLY A 63 -2.65 -6.86 -16.03
N LEU A 64 -1.93 -5.90 -15.45
CA LEU A 64 -0.49 -5.79 -15.61
C LEU A 64 0.24 -6.97 -14.97
N ALA A 65 -0.09 -7.33 -13.73
CA ALA A 65 0.57 -8.41 -13.01
C ALA A 65 0.34 -9.78 -13.69
N THR A 66 -0.88 -10.07 -14.13
CA THR A 66 -1.22 -11.32 -14.82
C THR A 66 -0.62 -11.43 -16.23
N ARG A 67 -0.33 -10.31 -16.90
CA ARG A 67 0.44 -10.31 -18.16
C ARG A 67 1.91 -10.68 -17.95
N ILE A 68 2.48 -10.33 -16.80
CA ILE A 68 3.90 -10.56 -16.49
C ILE A 68 4.11 -11.96 -15.87
N PHE A 69 3.28 -12.33 -14.90
CA PHE A 69 3.42 -13.55 -14.10
C PHE A 69 2.44 -14.67 -14.47
N GLY A 70 1.61 -14.45 -15.49
CA GLY A 70 0.58 -15.39 -15.92
C GLY A 70 -0.71 -15.31 -15.10
N GLN A 71 -1.69 -16.12 -15.50
CA GLN A 71 -3.01 -16.17 -14.87
C GLN A 71 -2.97 -17.04 -13.60
N THR A 72 -2.50 -16.46 -12.50
CA THR A 72 -2.34 -17.14 -11.21
C THR A 72 -2.91 -16.29 -10.07
N GLU A 73 -3.31 -16.92 -8.97
CA GLU A 73 -3.78 -16.27 -7.74
C GLU A 73 -2.71 -15.32 -7.18
N PHE A 74 -1.44 -15.75 -7.27
CA PHE A 74 -0.29 -14.92 -6.94
C PHE A 74 -0.29 -13.61 -7.73
N ALA A 75 -0.41 -13.68 -9.06
CA ALA A 75 -0.37 -12.50 -9.91
C ALA A 75 -1.55 -11.55 -9.61
N VAL A 76 -2.73 -12.08 -9.28
CA VAL A 76 -3.91 -11.28 -8.91
C VAL A 76 -3.69 -10.54 -7.59
N ARG A 77 -3.05 -11.17 -6.59
CA ARG A 77 -2.82 -10.58 -5.26
C ARG A 77 -1.54 -9.76 -5.16
N LEU A 78 -0.61 -9.93 -6.09
CA LEU A 78 0.69 -9.25 -6.06
C LEU A 78 0.56 -7.72 -5.89
N PRO A 79 -0.35 -7.00 -6.59
CA PRO A 79 -0.49 -5.55 -6.41
C PRO A 79 -0.86 -5.13 -4.99
N THR A 80 -1.82 -5.82 -4.34
CA THR A 80 -2.26 -5.48 -2.98
C THR A 80 -1.24 -5.89 -1.93
N VAL A 81 -0.52 -6.99 -2.15
CA VAL A 81 0.61 -7.40 -1.28
C VAL A 81 1.75 -6.37 -1.34
N LEU A 82 2.09 -5.86 -2.54
CA LEU A 82 3.08 -4.79 -2.68
C LEU A 82 2.57 -3.46 -2.12
N GLY A 83 1.29 -3.15 -2.31
CA GLY A 83 0.62 -1.99 -1.73
C GLY A 83 0.74 -1.98 -0.20
N MET A 84 0.63 -3.14 0.43
CA MET A 84 0.84 -3.27 1.88
C MET A 84 2.28 -2.94 2.31
N ALA A 85 3.29 -3.39 1.55
CA ALA A 85 4.68 -3.04 1.84
C ALA A 85 4.92 -1.53 1.72
N VAL A 86 4.35 -0.88 0.70
CA VAL A 86 4.41 0.58 0.50
C VAL A 86 3.69 1.32 1.62
N THR A 87 2.53 0.82 2.06
CA THR A 87 1.79 1.37 3.21
C THR A 87 2.66 1.35 4.46
N SER A 88 3.22 0.19 4.81
CA SER A 88 4.12 0.03 5.96
C SER A 88 5.33 0.94 5.86
N PHE A 89 5.91 1.08 4.66
CA PHE A 89 7.05 1.94 4.42
C PHE A 89 6.76 3.41 4.76
N TYR A 90 5.69 3.98 4.21
CA TYR A 90 5.35 5.38 4.45
C TYR A 90 4.94 5.65 5.91
N LEU A 91 4.20 4.74 6.54
CA LEU A 91 3.85 4.86 7.96
C LEU A 91 5.10 4.84 8.85
N CYS A 92 6.06 3.95 8.56
CA CYS A 92 7.32 3.89 9.31
C CYS A 92 8.20 5.12 9.08
N LEU A 93 8.24 5.65 7.85
CA LEU A 93 8.95 6.91 7.57
C LEU A 93 8.36 8.07 8.35
N LEU A 94 7.02 8.16 8.42
CA LEU A 94 6.33 9.19 9.18
C LEU A 94 6.64 9.05 10.68
N ALA A 95 6.56 7.83 11.22
CA ALA A 95 6.90 7.57 12.61
C ALA A 95 8.36 7.86 12.95
N ALA A 96 9.30 7.50 12.07
CA ALA A 96 10.73 7.76 12.25
C ALA A 96 11.06 9.25 12.22
N ARG A 97 10.37 10.01 11.37
CA ARG A 97 10.63 11.44 11.15
C ARG A 97 10.11 12.32 12.28
N TRP A 98 8.90 12.06 12.77
CA TRP A 98 8.25 12.91 13.78
C TRP A 98 8.38 12.42 15.22
N PHE A 99 8.74 11.14 15.43
CA PHE A 99 8.90 10.59 16.77
C PHE A 99 10.30 10.01 16.98
N SER A 100 10.54 8.76 16.58
CA SER A 100 11.84 8.09 16.76
C SER A 100 11.92 6.80 15.95
N CYS A 101 13.15 6.27 15.77
CA CYS A 101 13.37 4.96 15.16
C CYS A 101 12.64 3.82 15.91
N ARG A 102 12.55 3.88 17.24
CA ARG A 102 11.82 2.88 18.04
C ARG A 102 10.32 2.93 17.76
N CYS A 103 9.76 4.13 17.61
CA CYS A 103 8.37 4.31 17.23
C CYS A 103 8.11 3.70 15.84
N ALA A 104 9.00 3.94 14.87
CA ALA A 104 8.90 3.32 13.55
C ALA A 104 8.93 1.78 13.61
N PHE A 105 9.79 1.20 14.46
CA PHE A 105 9.83 -0.24 14.68
C PHE A 105 8.52 -0.79 15.25
N HIS A 106 7.94 -0.12 16.26
CA HIS A 106 6.64 -0.50 16.81
C HIS A 106 5.52 -0.36 15.78
N VAL A 107 5.53 0.71 14.97
CA VAL A 107 4.59 0.88 13.87
C VAL A 107 4.72 -0.25 12.86
N ALA A 108 5.94 -0.65 12.48
CA ALA A 108 6.14 -1.82 11.62
C ALA A 108 5.52 -3.08 12.23
N LEU A 109 5.76 -3.38 13.51
CA LEU A 109 5.15 -4.55 14.16
C LEU A 109 3.62 -4.48 14.17
N LEU A 110 3.05 -3.33 14.53
CA LEU A 110 1.59 -3.15 14.59
C LEU A 110 0.94 -3.30 13.23
N VAL A 111 1.49 -2.65 12.20
CA VAL A 111 0.98 -2.71 10.83
C VAL A 111 1.04 -4.15 10.29
N GLN A 112 2.05 -4.93 10.67
CA GLN A 112 2.14 -6.35 10.28
C GLN A 112 1.21 -7.26 11.10
N GLY A 113 0.93 -6.91 12.37
CA GLY A 113 0.11 -7.71 13.27
C GLY A 113 -1.40 -7.48 13.16
N ILE A 114 -1.83 -6.30 12.73
CA ILE A 114 -3.26 -5.97 12.61
C ILE A 114 -3.90 -6.79 11.49
N LEU A 115 -4.97 -7.52 11.83
CA LEU A 115 -5.68 -8.39 10.90
C LEU A 115 -6.28 -7.64 9.70
N LEU A 116 -6.77 -6.42 9.91
CA LEU A 116 -7.39 -5.61 8.85
C LEU A 116 -6.41 -5.32 7.70
N PHE A 117 -5.17 -4.96 8.03
CA PHE A 117 -4.10 -4.74 7.06
C PHE A 117 -3.71 -6.03 6.34
N ASN A 118 -3.69 -7.16 7.05
CA ASN A 118 -3.43 -8.45 6.43
C ASN A 118 -4.55 -8.85 5.46
N GLY A 119 -5.82 -8.65 5.83
CA GLY A 119 -6.96 -8.87 4.94
C GLY A 119 -6.89 -8.01 3.68
N ALA A 120 -6.63 -6.70 3.82
CA ALA A 120 -6.49 -5.78 2.69
C ALA A 120 -5.31 -6.13 1.75
N SER A 121 -4.30 -6.82 2.26
CA SER A 121 -3.14 -7.26 1.48
C SER A 121 -3.33 -8.61 0.79
N LEU A 122 -3.91 -9.59 1.49
CA LEU A 122 -4.03 -10.98 1.04
C LEU A 122 -5.28 -11.22 0.18
N ILE A 123 -6.31 -10.39 0.34
CA ILE A 123 -7.49 -10.40 -0.52
C ILE A 123 -7.37 -9.20 -1.44
N ALA A 124 -7.27 -9.44 -2.75
CA ALA A 124 -7.07 -8.43 -3.78
C ALA A 124 -8.30 -7.53 -3.93
N THR A 125 -8.43 -6.56 -3.03
CA THR A 125 -9.52 -5.57 -3.00
C THR A 125 -8.98 -4.17 -3.32
N PRO A 126 -9.85 -3.23 -3.74
CA PRO A 126 -9.46 -1.84 -3.95
C PRO A 126 -8.80 -1.18 -2.73
N ASP A 127 -9.13 -1.64 -1.51
CA ASP A 127 -8.55 -1.12 -0.28
C ASP A 127 -7.04 -1.39 -0.17
N GLY A 128 -6.56 -2.51 -0.73
CA GLY A 128 -5.13 -2.83 -0.78
C GLY A 128 -4.30 -1.83 -1.61
N LEU A 129 -4.93 -1.09 -2.52
CA LEU A 129 -4.30 -0.04 -3.32
C LEU A 129 -4.62 1.37 -2.80
N LEU A 130 -5.74 1.55 -2.09
CA LEU A 130 -6.07 2.79 -1.41
C LEU A 130 -5.08 3.08 -0.26
N LEU A 131 -4.80 2.09 0.58
CA LEU A 131 -3.93 2.24 1.76
C LEU A 131 -2.54 2.81 1.46
N PRO A 132 -1.78 2.32 0.45
CA PRO A 132 -0.48 2.91 0.13
C PRO A 132 -0.61 4.34 -0.36
N CYS A 133 -1.64 4.63 -1.17
CA CYS A 133 -1.90 5.98 -1.66
C CYS A 133 -2.21 6.94 -0.51
N TRP A 134 -3.00 6.51 0.46
CA TRP A 134 -3.33 7.30 1.64
C TRP A 134 -2.10 7.56 2.52
N ALA A 135 -1.34 6.52 2.83
CA ALA A 135 -0.13 6.64 3.65
C ALA A 135 0.92 7.54 2.98
N ALA A 136 1.11 7.39 1.67
CA ALA A 136 2.01 8.24 0.89
C ALA A 136 1.52 9.69 0.82
N ALA A 137 0.23 9.92 0.59
CA ALA A 137 -0.35 11.26 0.59
C ALA A 137 -0.16 11.97 1.94
N CYS A 138 -0.39 11.27 3.07
CA CYS A 138 -0.09 11.78 4.42
C CYS A 138 1.39 12.17 4.58
N TYR A 139 2.30 11.30 4.17
CA TYR A 139 3.74 11.55 4.31
C TYR A 139 4.19 12.76 3.49
N HIS A 140 3.78 12.80 2.21
CA HIS A 140 4.17 13.86 1.30
C HIS A 140 3.50 15.19 1.68
N SER A 141 2.25 15.20 2.15
CA SER A 141 1.59 16.44 2.61
C SER A 141 2.27 17.02 3.85
N ALA A 142 2.57 16.17 4.84
CA ALA A 142 3.29 16.57 6.04
C ALA A 142 4.69 17.12 5.70
N MET A 143 5.38 16.52 4.72
CA MET A 143 6.67 17.00 4.23
C MET A 143 6.54 18.32 3.45
N ALA A 144 5.48 18.49 2.68
CA ALA A 144 5.21 19.71 1.91
C ALA A 144 5.01 20.91 2.83
N ILE A 145 4.25 20.71 3.92
CA ILE A 145 4.01 21.72 4.95
C ILE A 145 5.31 22.05 5.70
N SER A 146 6.03 21.02 6.15
CA SER A 146 7.23 21.20 6.98
C SER A 146 8.38 21.86 6.23
N ASN A 147 8.61 21.46 4.97
CA ASN A 147 9.74 21.94 4.18
C ASN A 147 9.36 23.06 3.19
N ARG A 148 8.10 23.52 3.18
CA ARG A 148 7.56 24.49 2.21
C ARG A 148 7.86 24.11 0.74
N SER A 149 7.83 22.82 0.44
CA SER A 149 8.25 22.30 -0.86
C SER A 149 7.06 22.09 -1.79
N ARG A 150 7.06 22.79 -2.94
CA ARG A 150 6.06 22.59 -4.00
C ARG A 150 6.15 21.20 -4.63
N GLY A 151 7.34 20.61 -4.70
CA GLY A 151 7.50 19.26 -5.23
C GLY A 151 6.80 18.20 -4.39
N GLN A 152 6.78 18.38 -3.06
CA GLN A 152 6.07 17.48 -2.16
C GLN A 152 4.55 17.62 -2.31
N TRP A 153 4.03 18.83 -2.56
CA TRP A 153 2.62 19.03 -2.90
C TRP A 153 2.22 18.32 -4.20
N LEU A 154 3.09 18.33 -5.22
CA LEU A 154 2.85 17.57 -6.45
C LEU A 154 2.79 16.06 -6.18
N MET A 155 3.66 15.54 -5.30
CA MET A 155 3.62 14.13 -4.90
C MET A 155 2.35 13.80 -4.10
N THR A 156 1.91 14.68 -3.21
CA THR A 156 0.61 14.54 -2.53
C THR A 156 -0.53 14.44 -3.53
N GLY A 157 -0.58 15.34 -4.52
CA GLY A 157 -1.59 15.33 -5.58
C GLY A 157 -1.55 14.06 -6.43
N LEU A 158 -0.35 13.57 -6.76
CA LEU A 158 -0.17 12.31 -7.49
C LEU A 158 -0.75 11.12 -6.72
N TRP A 159 -0.37 10.96 -5.45
CA TRP A 159 -0.87 9.87 -4.60
C TRP A 159 -2.36 10.01 -4.31
N PHE A 160 -2.88 11.23 -4.17
CA PHE A 160 -4.31 11.48 -4.06
C PHE A 160 -5.07 11.06 -5.32
N GLY A 161 -4.58 11.41 -6.51
CA GLY A 161 -5.16 10.98 -7.78
C GLY A 161 -5.14 9.46 -7.96
N LEU A 162 -4.02 8.80 -7.64
CA LEU A 162 -3.93 7.34 -7.64
C LEU A 162 -4.88 6.70 -6.62
N GLY A 163 -5.04 7.31 -5.44
CA GLY A 163 -6.01 6.86 -4.44
C GLY A 163 -7.45 6.97 -4.94
N LEU A 164 -7.82 8.05 -5.65
CA LEU A 164 -9.13 8.18 -6.29
C LEU A 164 -9.35 7.14 -7.39
N LEU A 165 -8.30 6.81 -8.16
CA LEU A 165 -8.33 5.72 -9.14
C LEU A 165 -8.41 4.34 -8.49
N SER A 166 -8.11 4.21 -7.19
CA SER A 166 -8.30 2.97 -6.42
C SER A 166 -9.70 2.90 -5.82
N LYS A 167 -10.12 3.92 -5.06
CA LYS A 167 -11.42 3.97 -4.38
C LYS A 167 -11.84 5.42 -4.16
N TYR A 168 -13.09 5.74 -4.48
CA TYR A 168 -13.63 7.11 -4.33
C TYR A 168 -13.57 7.64 -2.90
N THR A 169 -13.53 6.75 -1.90
CA THR A 169 -13.33 7.10 -0.48
C THR A 169 -12.08 7.94 -0.24
N MET A 170 -11.09 7.91 -1.15
CA MET A 170 -9.92 8.81 -1.09
C MET A 170 -10.32 10.29 -1.04
N ILE A 171 -11.50 10.69 -1.53
CA ILE A 171 -11.97 12.08 -1.43
C ILE A 171 -12.05 12.58 0.02
N LEU A 172 -12.26 11.68 0.98
CA LEU A 172 -12.28 11.97 2.42
C LEU A 172 -10.89 12.33 2.97
N PHE A 173 -9.83 12.20 2.17
CA PHE A 173 -8.51 12.70 2.53
C PHE A 173 -8.46 14.25 2.52
N LEU A 174 -9.23 14.92 1.67
CA LEU A 174 -9.15 16.38 1.50
C LEU A 174 -9.38 17.18 2.80
N PRO A 175 -10.38 16.86 3.66
CA PRO A 175 -10.57 17.57 4.92
C PRO A 175 -9.45 17.36 5.96
N SER A 176 -8.55 16.40 5.73
CA SER A 176 -7.43 16.14 6.64
C SER A 176 -6.17 16.96 6.32
N LEU A 177 -6.17 17.68 5.19
CA LEU A 177 -5.09 18.58 4.75
C LEU A 177 -5.17 19.97 5.38
#